data_AF-A0A533S1P5-F1
#
_entry.id   AF-A0A533S1P5-F1
#
_cell.length_a   1.000
_cell.length_b   1.000
_cell.length_c   1.000
_cell.angle_alpha   90.00
_cell.angle_beta   90.00
_cell.angle_gamma   90.00
#
_symmetry.space_group_name_H-M   'P 1'
#
loop_
_entity.id
_entity.type
_entity.pdbx_description
1 polymer ?
#
loop_
_entity_poly.entity_id
_entity_poly.type
_entity_poly.pdbx_seq_one_letter_code
_entity_poly.pdbx_strand_id
1 'polypeptide(L)'
;MCNWCMKHGAGGKWYMNAKNYSNELAQRENMEAYLTEQWRNFEQVYIRKIMGFSSIDLGHKLQMPIIGKVLRWQAEKMIHSESKNRKPIRADGHFGQVIPLEDAKIILGNLAAEPIIENYCMCRWMQRGVKEACCINFGVLSGVIERLPRFIPKDTV
;
A
#
# COMPACT_ATOMS: atom_id res chain seq x y z
N MET A 1 -1.64 -11.60 17.30
CA MET A 1 -2.23 -10.39 16.68
C MET A 1 -1.11 -9.35 16.51
N CYS A 2 -1.02 -8.63 15.38
CA CYS A 2 0.07 -7.65 15.17
C CYS A 2 -0.16 -6.37 16.00
N ASN A 3 0.90 -5.57 16.21
CA ASN A 3 0.84 -4.32 17.00
C ASN A 3 -0.23 -3.35 16.48
N TRP A 4 -0.38 -3.24 15.15
CA TRP A 4 -1.39 -2.38 14.54
C TRP A 4 -2.82 -2.82 14.89
N CYS A 5 -3.10 -4.12 14.79
CA CYS A 5 -4.40 -4.67 15.17
C CYS A 5 -4.66 -4.52 16.68
N MET A 6 -3.65 -4.71 17.53
CA MET A 6 -3.81 -4.49 18.97
C MET A 6 -4.18 -3.04 19.30
N LYS A 7 -3.58 -2.07 18.61
CA LYS A 7 -3.80 -0.64 18.86
C LYS A 7 -5.08 -0.10 18.23
N HIS A 8 -5.42 -0.53 17.02
CA HIS A 8 -6.49 0.07 16.22
C HIS A 8 -7.67 -0.86 15.95
N GLY A 9 -7.54 -2.15 16.25
CA GLY A 9 -8.52 -3.17 15.86
C GLY A 9 -9.73 -3.33 16.77
N ALA A 10 -9.89 -2.47 17.79
CA ALA A 10 -11.03 -2.48 18.72
C ALA A 10 -11.33 -3.87 19.32
N GLY A 11 -10.28 -4.61 19.71
CA GLY A 11 -10.39 -5.98 20.23
C GLY A 11 -10.26 -7.09 19.18
N GLY A 12 -10.20 -6.75 17.89
CA GLY A 12 -10.03 -7.70 16.78
C GLY A 12 -8.92 -7.32 15.79
N LYS A 13 -8.94 -7.98 14.62
CA LYS A 13 -8.06 -7.65 13.50
C LYS A 13 -8.54 -6.35 12.87
N TRP A 14 -7.68 -5.34 12.75
CA TRP A 14 -8.04 -4.02 12.21
C TRP A 14 -8.63 -4.11 10.79
N TYR A 15 -8.07 -4.93 9.91
CA TYR A 15 -8.56 -5.11 8.55
C TYR A 15 -9.85 -5.96 8.44
N MET A 16 -10.37 -6.52 9.54
CA MET A 16 -11.60 -7.32 9.53
C MET A 16 -12.84 -6.51 9.92
N ASN A 17 -12.79 -5.18 9.78
CA ASN A 17 -13.89 -4.29 10.09
C ASN A 17 -14.35 -3.56 8.83
N ALA A 18 -15.60 -3.78 8.41
CA ALA A 18 -16.20 -3.16 7.23
C ALA A 18 -16.15 -1.62 7.29
N LYS A 19 -16.24 -1.02 8.49
CA LYS A 19 -16.15 0.44 8.66
C LYS A 19 -14.82 1.03 8.19
N ASN A 20 -13.75 0.24 8.21
CA ASN A 20 -12.42 0.68 7.75
C ASN A 20 -12.33 0.75 6.21
N TYR A 21 -13.33 0.25 5.50
CA TYR A 21 -13.43 0.29 4.04
C TYR A 21 -14.53 1.25 3.56
N SER A 22 -15.22 1.96 4.46
CA SER A 22 -16.36 2.80 4.08
C SER A 22 -15.97 4.07 3.33
N ASN A 23 -16.85 4.49 2.42
CA ASN A 23 -16.71 5.77 1.72
C ASN A 23 -16.74 6.97 2.67
N GLU A 24 -17.50 6.87 3.78
CA GLU A 24 -17.55 7.91 4.82
C GLU A 24 -16.17 8.15 5.45
N LEU A 25 -15.46 7.07 5.82
CA LEU A 25 -14.11 7.18 6.35
C LEU A 25 -13.16 7.78 5.30
N ALA A 26 -13.26 7.30 4.06
CA ALA A 26 -12.41 7.76 2.99
C ALA A 26 -12.61 9.26 2.69
N GLN A 27 -13.84 9.76 2.73
CA GLN A 27 -14.17 11.17 2.58
C GLN A 27 -13.64 11.99 3.77
N ARG A 28 -13.88 11.53 5.00
CA ARG A 28 -13.45 12.23 6.23
C ARG A 28 -11.94 12.43 6.27
N GLU A 29 -11.18 11.43 5.84
CA GLU A 29 -9.71 11.48 5.85
C GLU A 29 -9.12 12.02 4.54
N ASN A 30 -9.95 12.45 3.58
CA ASN A 30 -9.54 12.91 2.25
C ASN A 30 -8.60 11.92 1.53
N MET A 31 -8.98 10.64 1.56
CA MET A 31 -8.19 9.53 1.00
C MET A 31 -8.00 9.64 -0.50
N GLU A 32 -8.97 10.20 -1.23
CA GLU A 32 -8.86 10.37 -2.68
C GLU A 32 -7.65 11.25 -3.06
N ALA A 33 -7.47 12.40 -2.41
CA ALA A 33 -6.33 13.27 -2.65
C ALA A 33 -5.00 12.60 -2.25
N TYR A 34 -4.98 11.92 -1.09
CA TYR A 34 -3.81 11.19 -0.61
C TYR A 34 -3.39 10.08 -1.59
N LEU A 35 -4.34 9.23 -1.99
CA LEU A 35 -4.11 8.11 -2.90
C LEU A 35 -3.77 8.61 -4.30
N THR A 36 -4.42 9.66 -4.80
CA THR A 36 -4.08 10.25 -6.10
C THR A 36 -2.62 10.68 -6.15
N GLU A 37 -2.15 11.40 -5.12
CA GLU A 37 -0.75 11.86 -5.07
C GLU A 37 0.23 10.69 -4.92
N GLN A 38 -0.10 9.71 -4.07
CA GLN A 38 0.73 8.52 -3.91
C GLN A 38 0.83 7.72 -5.21
N TRP A 39 -0.29 7.44 -5.88
CA TRP A 39 -0.33 6.58 -7.06
C TRP A 39 0.20 7.27 -8.33
N ARG A 40 0.08 8.60 -8.42
CA ARG A 40 0.80 9.40 -9.42
C ARG A 40 2.32 9.28 -9.30
N ASN A 41 2.83 9.10 -8.09
CA ASN A 41 4.26 9.00 -7.80
C ASN A 41 4.69 7.58 -7.40
N PHE A 42 3.87 6.55 -7.67
CA PHE A 42 4.14 5.20 -7.15
C PHE A 42 5.47 4.65 -7.67
N GLU A 43 5.82 4.91 -8.93
CA GLU A 43 7.13 4.59 -9.51
C GLU A 43 8.28 5.17 -8.68
N GLN A 44 8.12 6.43 -8.23
CA GLN A 44 9.11 7.12 -7.41
C GLN A 44 9.29 6.47 -6.04
N VAL A 45 8.23 5.87 -5.47
CA VAL A 45 8.32 5.14 -4.20
C VAL A 45 9.35 4.01 -4.31
N TYR A 46 9.42 3.34 -5.47
CA TYR A 46 10.34 2.21 -5.67
C TYR A 46 11.72 2.63 -6.17
N ILE A 47 11.92 3.77 -6.84
CA ILE A 47 13.25 4.19 -7.29
C ILE A 47 13.97 5.14 -6.31
N ARG A 48 13.25 5.65 -5.30
CA ARG A 48 13.79 6.62 -4.35
C ARG A 48 14.88 5.99 -3.48
N LYS A 49 15.95 6.75 -3.27
CA LYS A 49 17.02 6.40 -2.34
C LYS A 49 16.56 6.64 -0.90
N ILE A 50 16.66 5.63 -0.04
CA ILE A 50 16.50 5.76 1.41
C ILE A 50 17.88 6.09 1.97
N MET A 51 18.07 7.29 2.54
CA MET A 51 19.37 7.74 3.07
C MET A 51 20.53 7.61 2.06
N GLY A 52 20.27 7.85 0.76
CA GLY A 52 21.26 7.69 -0.30
C GLY A 52 21.41 6.27 -0.86
N PHE A 53 20.76 5.27 -0.26
CA PHE A 53 20.78 3.88 -0.73
C PHE A 53 19.60 3.59 -1.66
N SER A 54 19.91 3.08 -2.86
CA SER A 54 18.90 2.55 -3.77
C SER A 54 18.16 1.36 -3.15
N SER A 55 16.88 1.23 -3.46
CA SER A 55 15.99 0.10 -3.19
C SER A 55 16.34 -1.16 -4.00
N ILE A 56 17.13 -1.03 -5.07
CA ILE A 56 17.67 -2.18 -5.82
C ILE A 56 18.50 -3.02 -4.85
N ASP A 57 18.23 -4.32 -4.79
CA ASP A 57 18.92 -5.25 -3.89
C ASP A 57 18.80 -4.89 -2.39
N LEU A 58 17.66 -4.29 -2.00
CA LEU A 58 17.40 -3.91 -0.61
C LEU A 58 17.47 -5.12 0.34
N GLY A 59 17.11 -6.32 -0.13
CA GLY A 59 17.19 -7.56 0.65
C GLY A 59 18.60 -7.82 1.18
N HIS A 60 19.60 -7.79 0.30
CA HIS A 60 21.02 -7.94 0.68
C HIS A 60 21.51 -6.77 1.56
N LYS A 61 21.17 -5.52 1.20
CA LYS A 61 21.55 -4.33 2.00
C LYS A 61 21.02 -4.38 3.44
N LEU A 62 19.82 -4.93 3.63
CA LEU A 62 19.21 -5.10 4.96
C LEU A 62 19.87 -6.20 5.80
N GLN A 63 20.67 -7.09 5.20
CA GLN A 63 21.43 -8.13 5.89
C GLN A 63 22.81 -7.64 6.34
N MET A 64 23.28 -6.48 5.87
CA MET A 64 24.57 -5.92 6.28
C MET A 64 24.58 -5.49 7.75
N PRO A 65 25.67 -5.71 8.50
CA PRO A 65 25.67 -5.61 9.98
C PRO A 65 25.41 -4.21 10.54
N ILE A 66 25.92 -3.17 9.88
CA ILE A 66 25.75 -1.76 10.30
C ILE A 66 24.74 -1.06 9.39
N ILE A 67 24.98 -1.10 8.09
CA ILE A 67 24.13 -0.45 7.08
C ILE A 67 22.69 -0.99 7.14
N GLY A 68 22.54 -2.31 7.27
CA GLY A 68 21.22 -2.94 7.35
C GLY A 68 20.43 -2.53 8.59
N LYS A 69 21.10 -2.37 9.75
CA LYS A 69 20.46 -1.87 10.98
C LYS A 69 19.95 -0.43 10.82
N VAL A 70 20.78 0.44 10.23
CA VAL A 70 20.40 1.85 9.99
C VAL A 70 19.27 1.95 8.97
N LEU A 71 19.36 1.22 7.86
CA LEU A 71 18.32 1.19 6.83
C LEU A 71 17.00 0.65 7.38
N ARG A 72 17.05 -0.44 8.17
CA ARG A 72 15.85 -0.99 8.81
C ARG A 72 15.23 0.01 9.77
N TRP A 73 16.02 0.60 10.67
CA TRP A 73 15.50 1.61 11.60
C TRP A 73 14.81 2.78 10.88
N GLN A 74 15.43 3.28 9.80
CA GLN A 74 14.86 4.38 9.03
C GLN A 74 13.59 3.97 8.27
N ALA A 75 13.56 2.76 7.70
CA ALA A 75 12.39 2.21 7.03
C ALA A 75 11.23 2.00 8.02
N GLU A 76 11.49 1.37 9.16
CA GLU A 76 10.51 1.17 10.26
C GLU A 76 9.91 2.50 10.73
N LYS A 77 10.76 3.52 10.93
CA LYS A 77 10.30 4.88 11.30
C LYS A 77 9.38 5.50 10.25
N MET A 78 9.63 5.24 8.97
CA MET A 78 8.83 5.76 7.85
C MET A 78 7.49 5.01 7.73
N ILE A 79 7.51 3.68 7.71
CA ILE A 79 6.33 2.83 7.50
C ILE A 79 5.42 2.76 8.72
N HIS A 80 5.92 3.05 9.92
CA HIS A 80 5.12 3.11 11.15
C HIS A 80 4.86 4.54 11.62
N SER A 81 5.09 5.54 10.75
CA SER A 81 4.76 6.93 11.05
C SER A 81 3.25 7.14 11.16
N GLU A 82 2.79 7.60 12.32
CA GLU A 82 1.41 8.02 12.57
C GLU A 82 1.24 9.56 12.50
N SER A 83 2.19 10.26 11.88
CA SER A 83 2.13 11.72 11.73
C SER A 83 0.88 12.15 10.95
N LYS A 84 0.27 13.28 11.34
CA LYS A 84 -0.82 13.89 10.55
C LYS A 84 -0.33 14.42 9.19
N ASN A 85 0.95 14.81 9.12
CA ASN A 85 1.59 15.36 7.92
C ASN A 85 2.36 14.28 7.14
N ARG A 86 1.72 13.13 6.89
CA ARG A 86 2.29 12.06 6.05
C ARG A 86 2.53 12.58 4.64
N LYS A 87 3.68 12.22 4.05
CA LYS A 87 4.00 12.56 2.66
C LYS A 87 3.61 11.39 1.76
N PRO A 88 2.55 11.52 0.92
CA PRO A 88 2.09 10.43 0.06
C PRO A 88 3.18 9.95 -0.90
N ILE A 89 4.01 10.88 -1.39
CA ILE A 89 5.17 10.64 -2.28
C ILE A 89 6.22 9.72 -1.65
N ARG A 90 6.28 9.61 -0.31
CA ARG A 90 7.20 8.72 0.41
C ARG A 90 6.55 7.40 0.83
N ALA A 91 5.25 7.24 0.58
CA ALA A 91 4.43 6.22 1.23
C ALA A 91 4.62 6.23 2.76
N ASP A 92 4.68 7.43 3.37
CA ASP A 92 4.78 7.57 4.82
C ASP A 92 3.52 6.98 5.50
N GLY A 93 3.74 6.14 6.50
CA GLY A 93 2.70 5.44 7.25
C GLY A 93 2.51 3.98 6.83
N HIS A 94 1.61 3.28 7.53
CA HIS A 94 1.42 1.85 7.36
C HIS A 94 0.78 1.54 6.00
N PHE A 95 1.63 1.31 5.00
CA PHE A 95 1.22 1.20 3.59
C PHE A 95 0.66 -0.16 3.19
N GLY A 96 0.76 -1.17 4.06
CA GLY A 96 0.25 -2.50 3.79
C GLY A 96 0.57 -3.51 4.89
N GLN A 97 -0.18 -4.60 4.91
CA GLN A 97 -0.01 -5.70 5.85
C GLN A 97 -0.14 -7.03 5.12
N VAL A 98 0.75 -7.98 5.43
CA VAL A 98 0.58 -9.37 5.00
C VAL A 98 -0.53 -10.00 5.85
N ILE A 99 -1.49 -10.62 5.18
CA ILE A 99 -2.63 -11.31 5.80
C ILE A 99 -2.76 -12.74 5.26
N PRO A 100 -3.36 -13.67 6.02
CA PRO A 100 -3.75 -14.98 5.53
C PRO A 100 -4.67 -14.91 4.31
N LEU A 101 -4.61 -15.93 3.45
CA LEU A 101 -5.44 -16.00 2.25
C LEU A 101 -6.94 -16.09 2.59
N GLU A 102 -7.27 -16.76 3.69
CA GLU A 102 -8.62 -16.93 4.20
C GLU A 102 -9.22 -15.57 4.58
N ASP A 103 -8.44 -14.73 5.26
CA ASP A 103 -8.86 -13.36 5.61
C ASP A 103 -9.02 -12.51 4.33
N ALA A 104 -8.10 -12.64 3.37
CA ALA A 104 -8.20 -11.91 2.10
C ALA A 104 -9.49 -12.25 1.32
N LYS A 105 -9.89 -13.53 1.31
CA LYS A 105 -11.16 -13.98 0.72
C LYS A 105 -12.36 -13.35 1.42
N ILE A 106 -12.34 -13.28 2.75
CA ILE A 106 -13.42 -12.64 3.52
C ILE A 106 -13.48 -11.15 3.23
N ILE A 107 -12.34 -10.46 3.18
CA ILE A 107 -12.28 -9.03 2.85
C ILE A 107 -12.91 -8.80 1.49
N LEU A 108 -12.46 -9.50 0.46
CA LEU A 108 -12.99 -9.31 -0.90
C LEU A 108 -14.46 -9.71 -1.04
N GLY A 109 -14.89 -10.79 -0.38
CA GLY A 109 -16.27 -11.27 -0.50
C GLY A 109 -17.29 -10.48 0.32
N ASN A 110 -16.89 -9.90 1.45
CA ASN A 110 -17.84 -9.39 2.45
C ASN A 110 -17.58 -7.97 2.94
N LEU A 111 -16.34 -7.45 2.81
CA LEU A 111 -15.93 -6.19 3.46
C LEU A 111 -15.48 -5.10 2.49
N ALA A 112 -14.99 -5.49 1.31
CA ALA A 112 -14.48 -4.57 0.30
C ALA A 112 -15.60 -3.65 -0.19
N ALA A 113 -15.29 -2.36 -0.29
CA ALA A 113 -16.21 -1.39 -0.89
C ALA A 113 -16.08 -1.42 -2.41
N GLU A 114 -17.21 -1.28 -3.12
CA GLU A 114 -17.20 -1.06 -4.57
C GLU A 114 -16.61 0.31 -4.93
N PRO A 115 -16.01 0.47 -6.13
CA PRO A 115 -15.86 -0.55 -7.17
C PRO A 115 -14.66 -1.48 -6.92
N ILE A 116 -14.82 -2.79 -7.18
CA ILE A 116 -13.73 -3.76 -7.18
C ILE A 116 -13.18 -3.92 -8.60
N ILE A 117 -11.88 -3.69 -8.79
CA ILE A 117 -11.20 -3.80 -10.10
C ILE A 117 -9.99 -4.72 -10.02
N GLU A 118 -9.68 -5.36 -11.14
CA GLU A 118 -8.40 -6.02 -11.36
C GLU A 118 -7.50 -5.14 -12.22
N ASN A 119 -6.27 -4.93 -11.77
CA ASN A 119 -5.34 -3.99 -12.38
C ASN A 119 -3.92 -4.58 -12.47
N TYR A 120 -3.04 -3.90 -13.22
CA TYR A 120 -1.63 -4.30 -13.24
C TYR A 120 -1.02 -4.27 -11.84
N CYS A 121 -0.33 -5.35 -11.45
CA CYS A 121 0.41 -5.39 -10.21
C CYS A 121 1.66 -4.50 -10.30
N MET A 122 1.52 -3.26 -9.84
CA MET A 122 2.61 -2.29 -9.84
C MET A 122 3.84 -2.78 -9.06
N CYS A 123 3.63 -3.48 -7.95
CA CYS A 123 4.75 -4.03 -7.17
C CYS A 123 5.59 -5.00 -8.01
N ARG A 124 4.94 -5.89 -8.78
CA ARG A 124 5.61 -6.82 -9.70
C ARG A 124 6.25 -6.07 -10.87
N TRP A 125 5.55 -5.08 -11.41
CA TRP A 125 6.07 -4.31 -12.53
C TRP A 125 7.32 -3.52 -12.12
N MET A 126 7.28 -2.77 -11.02
CA MET A 126 8.39 -1.93 -10.57
C MET A 126 9.59 -2.73 -10.07
N GLN A 127 9.36 -3.85 -9.36
CA GLN A 127 10.45 -4.61 -8.74
C GLN A 127 11.01 -5.72 -9.64
N ARG A 128 10.19 -6.26 -10.56
CA ARG A 128 10.55 -7.45 -11.37
C ARG A 128 10.43 -7.20 -12.87
N GLY A 129 9.94 -6.04 -13.31
CA GLY A 129 9.64 -5.80 -14.72
C GLY A 129 8.45 -6.60 -15.26
N VAL A 130 7.68 -7.27 -14.39
CA VAL A 130 6.58 -8.15 -14.79
C VAL A 130 5.26 -7.39 -14.77
N LYS A 131 4.66 -7.21 -15.96
CA LYS A 131 3.40 -6.49 -16.14
C LYS A 131 2.24 -7.48 -16.30
N GLU A 132 1.61 -7.81 -15.18
CA GLU A 132 0.54 -8.82 -15.06
C GLU A 132 -0.68 -8.19 -14.38
N ALA A 133 -1.88 -8.40 -14.93
CA ALA A 133 -3.14 -7.99 -14.32
C ALA A 133 -3.51 -9.02 -13.24
N CYS A 134 -3.21 -8.68 -11.99
CA CYS A 134 -3.44 -9.59 -10.85
C CYS A 134 -3.58 -8.86 -9.51
N CYS A 135 -3.52 -7.52 -9.51
CA CYS A 135 -3.73 -6.73 -8.30
C CYS A 135 -5.20 -6.35 -8.21
N ILE A 136 -5.84 -6.74 -7.11
CA ILE A 136 -7.23 -6.39 -6.85
C ILE A 136 -7.26 -5.10 -6.03
N ASN A 137 -7.93 -4.09 -6.55
CA ASN A 137 -8.16 -2.82 -5.88
C ASN A 137 -9.65 -2.64 -5.64
N PHE A 138 -10.01 -1.93 -4.57
CA PHE A 138 -11.40 -1.71 -4.22
C PHE A 138 -11.61 -0.34 -3.57
N GLY A 139 -12.85 0.14 -3.58
CA GLY A 139 -13.29 1.41 -3.00
C GLY A 139 -12.63 2.61 -3.67
N VAL A 140 -12.26 3.61 -2.85
CA VAL A 140 -11.66 4.87 -3.35
C VAL A 140 -10.39 4.63 -4.15
N LEU A 141 -9.61 3.59 -3.85
CA LEU A 141 -8.40 3.30 -4.61
C LEU A 141 -8.70 2.94 -6.06
N SER A 142 -9.74 2.15 -6.32
CA SER A 142 -10.14 1.79 -7.68
C SER A 142 -10.49 3.02 -8.51
N GLY A 143 -11.33 3.91 -7.96
CA GLY A 143 -11.70 5.15 -8.62
C GLY A 143 -10.53 6.11 -8.87
N VAL A 144 -9.46 6.04 -8.08
CA VAL A 144 -8.21 6.76 -8.34
C VAL A 144 -7.41 6.12 -9.47
N ILE A 145 -7.27 4.79 -9.45
CA ILE A 145 -6.45 4.04 -10.41
C ILE A 145 -7.01 4.12 -11.83
N GLU A 146 -8.33 4.05 -11.99
CA GLU A 146 -8.99 4.15 -13.30
C GLU A 146 -8.74 5.51 -13.98
N ARG A 147 -8.36 6.53 -13.21
CA ARG A 147 -7.97 7.86 -13.74
C ARG A 147 -6.49 7.94 -14.15
N LEU A 148 -5.73 6.84 -14.02
CA LEU A 148 -4.30 6.75 -14.34
C LEU A 148 -4.08 5.74 -15.47
N PRO A 149 -4.25 6.13 -16.75
CA PRO A 149 -4.29 5.20 -17.89
C PRO A 149 -3.10 4.25 -18.02
N ARG A 150 -1.91 4.67 -17.58
CA ARG A 150 -0.69 3.84 -17.60
C ARG A 150 -0.79 2.55 -16.78
N PHE A 151 -1.71 2.51 -15.81
CA PHE A 151 -1.90 1.36 -14.92
C PHE A 151 -3.02 0.44 -15.36
N ILE A 152 -3.89 0.87 -16.27
CA ILE A 152 -5.04 0.09 -16.76
C ILE A 152 -4.55 -1.01 -17.71
N PRO A 153 -5.00 -2.27 -17.54
CA PRO A 153 -4.69 -3.34 -18.49
C PRO A 153 -5.20 -3.05 -19.89
N LYS A 154 -4.39 -3.42 -20.90
CA LYS A 154 -4.76 -3.24 -22.31
C LYS A 154 -5.95 -4.12 -22.73
N ASP A 155 -6.14 -5.24 -22.04
CA ASP A 155 -7.10 -6.29 -22.40
C ASP A 155 -8.36 -6.26 -21.52
N THR A 156 -8.51 -5.28 -20.63
CA THR A 156 -9.76 -5.00 -19.91
C THR A 156 -10.66 -4.14 -20.80
N VAL A 157 -11.39 -4.80 -21.70
CA VAL A 157 -12.55 -4.26 -22.43
C VAL A 157 -13.73 -5.18 -22.21
#